data_AF-A0A7W0QJU0-F1
#
_entry.id   AF-A0A7W0QJU0-F1
#
_cell.length_a   1.000
_cell.length_b   1.000
_cell.length_c   1.000
_cell.angle_alpha   90.00
_cell.angle_beta   90.00
_cell.angle_gamma   90.00
#
_symmetry.space_group_name_H-M   'P 1'
#
loop_
_entity.id
_entity.type
_entity.pdbx_description
1 polymer ?
#
loop_
_entity_poly.entity_id
_entity_poly.type
_entity_poly.pdbx_seq_one_letter_code
_entity_poly.pdbx_strand_id
1 'polypeptide(L)'
;MSGDDRTTSATDAGPVHVHGLGVNPLDGALFIATHTGLFRSGGGESTSARVGDSSQDTMGFTIVDADRFLGSGHPDLRTDLPPLLGLIESTDRGRSWEPIALLGEADFHVLRSAGEVVYGYDSSNDRLMVSGDAGRTWEEVERPAPLVDLAADPEDSQHVVAAGVSDISQGLYESRDGGRSWDRRGEQVGLLAWPAPGRLFLVDGGGNVFLSTDTGRRFGRRGTIGGQPAALLGQGADELFVALHDGTIKRSTDGGSTWTIRSTP
;
A
#
# COMPACT_ATOMS: atom_id res chain seq x y z
N MET A 1 -30.37 -6.24 44.50
CA MET A 1 -30.91 -6.11 43.13
C MET A 1 -30.80 -4.63 42.78
N SER A 2 -30.15 -4.15 41.73
CA SER A 2 -29.46 -4.75 40.60
C SER A 2 -28.31 -3.79 40.27
N GLY A 3 -27.12 -4.32 39.95
CA GLY A 3 -26.08 -3.55 39.29
C GLY A 3 -26.53 -3.21 37.88
N ASP A 4 -26.18 -2.02 37.41
CA ASP A 4 -26.25 -1.64 36.00
C ASP A 4 -24.80 -1.48 35.55
N ASP A 5 -24.23 -2.59 35.09
CA ASP A 5 -22.91 -2.66 34.47
C ASP A 5 -23.03 -2.14 33.05
N ARG A 6 -22.90 -0.82 32.89
CA ARG A 6 -22.75 -0.19 31.57
C ARG A 6 -21.34 -0.43 31.09
N THR A 7 -21.13 -1.58 30.47
CA THR A 7 -20.09 -1.75 29.48
C THR A 7 -20.40 -0.79 28.32
N THR A 8 -19.75 0.37 28.33
CA THR A 8 -19.66 1.22 27.15
C THR A 8 -18.93 0.42 26.07
N SER A 9 -19.65 -0.09 25.06
CA SER A 9 -18.99 -0.58 23.86
C SER A 9 -18.24 0.61 23.26
N ALA A 10 -16.91 0.59 23.31
CA ALA A 10 -16.12 1.55 22.57
C ALA A 10 -16.57 1.46 21.11
N THR A 11 -17.07 2.56 20.54
CA THR A 11 -17.41 2.64 19.12
C THR A 11 -16.12 2.40 18.34
N ASP A 12 -16.10 1.39 17.47
CA ASP A 12 -14.99 1.16 16.55
C ASP A 12 -14.73 2.45 15.76
N ALA A 13 -13.48 2.92 15.79
CA ALA A 13 -13.08 4.17 15.14
C ALA A 13 -13.21 4.10 13.60
N GLY A 14 -13.44 2.91 13.03
CA GLY A 14 -13.49 2.72 11.59
C GLY A 14 -12.11 2.87 10.94
N PRO A 15 -12.03 2.93 9.60
CA PRO A 15 -10.77 3.07 8.89
C PRO A 15 -10.20 4.48 9.02
N VAL A 16 -9.23 4.68 9.92
CA VAL A 16 -8.54 5.97 10.11
C VAL A 16 -7.17 5.92 9.44
N HIS A 17 -6.92 6.83 8.49
CA HIS A 17 -5.72 6.89 7.64
C HIS A 17 -5.40 5.57 6.93
N VAL A 18 -5.69 5.51 5.64
CA VAL A 18 -5.41 4.32 4.82
C VAL A 18 -3.97 4.36 4.33
N HIS A 19 -3.21 3.29 4.60
CA HIS A 19 -1.82 3.11 4.14
C HIS A 19 -1.71 2.13 2.97
N GLY A 20 -2.66 1.22 2.83
CA GLY A 20 -2.64 0.22 1.77
C GLY A 20 -4.02 -0.26 1.37
N LEU A 21 -4.14 -0.65 0.10
CA LEU A 21 -5.33 -1.25 -0.49
C LEU A 21 -4.93 -2.54 -1.21
N GLY A 22 -5.81 -3.54 -1.22
CA GLY A 22 -5.63 -4.75 -2.02
C GLY A 22 -6.96 -5.39 -2.39
N VAL A 23 -7.07 -5.97 -3.59
CA VAL A 23 -8.22 -6.79 -3.97
C VAL A 23 -7.85 -8.26 -3.83
N ASN A 24 -8.59 -9.00 -3.01
CA ASN A 24 -8.38 -10.44 -2.89
C ASN A 24 -8.91 -11.13 -4.17
N PRO A 25 -8.06 -11.84 -4.93
CA PRO A 25 -8.48 -12.46 -6.19
C PRO A 25 -9.52 -13.56 -6.01
N LEU A 26 -9.66 -14.13 -4.80
CA LEU A 26 -10.61 -15.20 -4.54
C LEU A 26 -12.08 -14.74 -4.54
N ASP A 27 -12.36 -13.57 -3.99
CA ASP A 27 -13.73 -13.08 -3.78
C ASP A 27 -13.97 -11.64 -4.26
N GLY A 28 -12.95 -10.99 -4.82
CA GLY A 28 -13.02 -9.61 -5.32
C GLY A 28 -13.22 -8.55 -4.22
N ALA A 29 -13.06 -8.93 -2.95
CA ALA A 29 -13.19 -7.98 -1.86
C ALA A 29 -11.98 -7.03 -1.79
N LEU A 30 -12.27 -5.77 -1.52
CA LEU A 30 -11.27 -4.75 -1.24
C LEU A 30 -10.89 -4.82 0.24
N PHE A 31 -9.60 -4.96 0.52
CA PHE A 31 -9.00 -4.84 1.84
C PHE A 31 -8.34 -3.47 1.98
N ILE A 32 -8.47 -2.89 3.17
CA ILE A 32 -8.11 -1.51 3.49
C ILE A 32 -7.28 -1.56 4.78
N ALA A 33 -5.98 -1.34 4.65
CA ALA A 33 -5.03 -1.32 5.77
C ALA A 33 -4.93 0.10 6.36
N THR A 34 -5.09 0.22 7.67
CA THR A 34 -5.17 1.52 8.35
C THR A 34 -4.43 1.53 9.69
N HIS A 35 -4.34 2.71 10.32
CA HIS A 35 -3.84 2.85 11.71
C HIS A 35 -4.67 2.10 12.75
N THR A 36 -5.89 1.76 12.39
CA THR A 36 -6.86 1.21 13.30
C THR A 36 -7.13 -0.25 13.01
N GLY A 37 -6.41 -0.93 12.11
CA GLY A 37 -6.60 -2.34 11.76
C GLY A 37 -6.82 -2.56 10.27
N LEU A 38 -7.20 -3.80 9.93
CA LEU A 38 -7.58 -4.17 8.57
C LEU A 38 -9.09 -4.14 8.42
N PHE A 39 -9.58 -3.53 7.35
CA PHE A 39 -10.99 -3.51 6.99
C PHE A 39 -11.23 -4.19 5.64
N ARG A 40 -12.42 -4.73 5.45
CA ARG A 40 -12.86 -5.38 4.22
C ARG A 40 -14.16 -4.77 3.72
N SER A 41 -14.24 -4.56 2.41
CA SER A 41 -15.46 -4.21 1.69
C SER A 41 -15.64 -5.19 0.54
N GLY A 42 -16.74 -5.93 0.52
CA GLY A 42 -17.05 -6.88 -0.55
C GLY A 42 -17.14 -6.22 -1.93
N GLY A 43 -17.07 -7.03 -3.00
CA GLY A 43 -17.03 -6.54 -4.38
C GLY A 43 -18.18 -5.59 -4.78
N GLY A 44 -19.36 -5.74 -4.16
CA GLY A 44 -20.53 -4.88 -4.37
C GLY A 44 -20.98 -4.10 -3.13
N GLU A 45 -20.18 -4.11 -2.06
CA GLU A 45 -20.53 -3.41 -0.81
C GLU A 45 -20.06 -1.96 -0.86
N SER A 46 -20.85 -1.05 -0.28
CA SER A 46 -20.52 0.37 -0.16
C SER A 46 -20.02 0.76 1.23
N THR A 47 -19.95 -0.21 2.15
CA THR A 47 -19.41 -0.05 3.49
C THR A 47 -18.26 -1.02 3.69
N SER A 48 -17.45 -0.78 4.72
CA SER A 48 -16.40 -1.69 5.14
C SER A 48 -16.67 -2.17 6.56
N ALA A 49 -16.12 -3.34 6.90
CA ALA A 49 -16.14 -3.88 8.24
C ALA A 49 -14.73 -4.32 8.63
N ARG A 50 -14.41 -4.17 9.92
CA ARG A 50 -13.14 -4.66 10.48
C ARG A 50 -12.98 -6.16 10.24
N VAL A 51 -11.76 -6.56 9.92
CA VAL A 51 -11.35 -7.95 9.81
C VAL A 51 -10.85 -8.42 11.18
N GLY A 52 -11.57 -9.38 11.77
CA GLY A 52 -11.23 -9.90 13.10
C GLY A 52 -11.33 -8.85 14.20
N ASP A 53 -10.63 -9.08 15.31
CA ASP A 53 -10.69 -8.21 16.49
C ASP A 53 -9.44 -7.33 16.64
N SER A 54 -8.43 -7.48 15.78
CA SER A 54 -7.15 -6.76 15.87
C SER A 54 -7.32 -5.29 15.46
N SER A 55 -6.72 -4.38 16.24
CA SER A 55 -6.54 -2.97 15.90
C SER A 55 -5.08 -2.62 15.62
N GLN A 56 -4.32 -3.59 15.11
CA GLN A 56 -2.93 -3.40 14.69
C GLN A 56 -2.80 -2.23 13.71
N ASP A 57 -1.81 -1.38 13.94
CA ASP A 57 -1.46 -0.31 13.01
C ASP A 57 -0.78 -0.91 11.77
N THR A 58 -1.49 -0.94 10.65
CA THR A 58 -1.01 -1.59 9.42
C THR A 58 -0.46 -0.53 8.46
N MET A 59 0.84 -0.27 8.56
CA MET A 59 1.57 0.77 7.81
C MET A 59 1.99 0.31 6.40
N GLY A 60 2.30 -0.97 6.25
CA GLY A 60 2.62 -1.59 4.97
C GLY A 60 1.67 -2.74 4.69
N PHE A 61 1.16 -2.85 3.46
CA PHE A 61 0.21 -3.91 3.11
C PHE A 61 0.26 -4.25 1.62
N THR A 62 0.26 -5.54 1.30
CA THR A 62 0.08 -6.05 -0.07
C THR A 62 -0.57 -7.44 -0.05
N ILE A 63 -1.41 -7.72 -1.04
CA ILE A 63 -1.99 -9.06 -1.26
C ILE A 63 -1.12 -9.78 -2.29
N VAL A 64 -0.56 -10.93 -1.92
CA VAL A 64 0.37 -11.68 -2.77
C VAL A 64 -0.25 -12.90 -3.42
N ASP A 65 -1.34 -13.43 -2.85
CA ASP A 65 -2.15 -14.51 -3.42
C ASP A 65 -3.57 -14.49 -2.82
N ALA A 66 -4.44 -15.38 -3.31
CA ALA A 66 -5.73 -15.67 -2.69
C ALA A 66 -5.55 -15.96 -1.20
N ASP A 67 -6.20 -15.13 -0.36
CA ASP A 67 -6.17 -15.21 1.10
C ASP A 67 -4.79 -15.06 1.77
N ARG A 68 -3.74 -14.75 1.00
CA ARG A 68 -2.35 -14.60 1.47
C ARG A 68 -1.88 -13.16 1.36
N PHE A 69 -1.71 -12.51 2.51
CA PHE A 69 -1.39 -11.09 2.62
C PHE A 69 -0.06 -10.90 3.34
N LEU A 70 0.69 -9.89 2.94
CA LEU A 70 1.85 -9.41 3.67
C LEU A 70 1.53 -8.06 4.31
N GLY A 71 2.06 -7.85 5.50
CA GLY A 71 1.85 -6.63 6.29
C GLY A 71 3.12 -6.17 6.99
N SER A 72 3.08 -4.96 7.51
CA SER A 72 4.06 -4.35 8.42
C SER A 72 3.38 -3.26 9.25
N GLY A 73 4.00 -2.83 10.34
CA GLY A 73 3.56 -1.71 11.17
C GLY A 73 3.77 -1.98 12.65
N HIS A 74 2.79 -1.61 13.47
CA HIS A 74 2.87 -1.71 14.93
C HIS A 74 1.80 -2.65 15.48
N PRO A 75 2.10 -3.44 16.53
CA PRO A 75 1.16 -4.39 17.10
C PRO A 75 -0.11 -3.72 17.63
N ASP A 76 -1.18 -4.52 17.75
CA ASP A 76 -2.29 -4.18 18.63
C ASP A 76 -1.76 -4.06 20.07
N LEU A 77 -2.13 -2.98 20.76
CA LEU A 77 -1.67 -2.67 22.12
C LEU A 77 -2.01 -3.75 23.16
N ARG A 78 -2.90 -4.69 22.84
CA ARG A 78 -3.24 -5.84 23.68
C ARG A 78 -2.27 -7.01 23.55
N THR A 79 -1.32 -6.95 22.63
CA THR A 79 -0.31 -8.01 22.40
C THR A 79 1.03 -7.66 23.05
N ASP A 80 1.85 -8.66 23.34
CA ASP A 80 3.18 -8.52 23.94
C ASP A 80 4.30 -8.58 22.86
N LEU A 81 4.02 -8.04 21.67
CA LEU A 81 4.97 -8.00 20.57
C LEU A 81 5.86 -6.75 20.64
N PRO A 82 7.07 -6.78 20.06
CA PRO A 82 7.88 -5.59 19.88
C PRO A 82 7.13 -4.48 19.13
N PRO A 83 7.48 -3.20 19.32
CA PRO A 83 6.75 -2.09 18.73
C PRO A 83 6.79 -2.09 17.20
N LEU A 84 7.79 -2.71 16.57
CA LEU A 84 7.89 -2.82 15.11
C LEU A 84 7.64 -4.28 14.73
N LEU A 85 6.70 -4.53 13.81
CA LEU A 85 6.34 -5.89 13.43
C LEU A 85 7.26 -6.51 12.38
N GLY A 86 8.09 -5.71 11.71
CA GLY A 86 8.85 -6.18 10.55
C GLY A 86 7.90 -6.63 9.44
N LEU A 87 8.27 -7.71 8.74
CA LEU A 87 7.36 -8.37 7.82
C LEU A 87 6.51 -9.42 8.55
N ILE A 88 5.19 -9.30 8.44
CA ILE A 88 4.22 -10.28 8.91
C ILE A 88 3.40 -10.84 7.73
N GLU A 89 2.86 -12.04 7.89
CA GLU A 89 2.00 -12.69 6.91
C GLU A 89 0.69 -13.13 7.52
N SER A 90 -0.36 -13.07 6.71
CA SER A 90 -1.64 -13.71 6.99
C SER A 90 -1.97 -14.66 5.85
N THR A 91 -2.44 -15.87 6.20
CA THR A 91 -2.97 -16.86 5.23
C THR A 91 -4.46 -17.10 5.41
N ASP A 92 -5.14 -16.23 6.15
CA ASP A 92 -6.55 -16.38 6.53
C ASP A 92 -7.39 -15.11 6.28
N ARG A 93 -6.98 -14.31 5.28
CA ARG A 93 -7.57 -13.03 4.90
C ARG A 93 -7.38 -11.92 5.93
N GLY A 94 -6.25 -11.90 6.63
CA GLY A 94 -5.88 -10.86 7.59
C GLY A 94 -6.55 -10.99 8.95
N ARG A 95 -7.15 -12.15 9.28
CA ARG A 95 -7.76 -12.38 10.60
C ARG A 95 -6.69 -12.66 11.66
N SER A 96 -5.63 -13.36 11.28
CA SER A 96 -4.44 -13.60 12.09
C SER A 96 -3.17 -13.32 11.29
N TRP A 97 -2.10 -13.01 12.01
CA TRP A 97 -0.80 -12.60 11.45
C TRP A 97 0.35 -13.28 12.19
N GLU A 98 1.33 -13.75 11.43
CA GLU A 98 2.56 -14.36 11.95
C GLU A 98 3.79 -13.58 11.47
N PRO A 99 4.81 -13.36 12.32
CA PRO A 99 6.07 -12.76 11.89
C PRO A 99 6.84 -13.65 10.90
N ILE A 100 7.34 -13.07 9.81
CA ILE A 100 8.27 -13.71 8.87
C ILE A 100 9.71 -13.32 9.20
N ALA A 101 9.99 -12.01 9.25
CA ALA A 101 11.34 -11.47 9.36
C ALA A 101 11.35 -10.06 9.95
N LEU A 102 12.50 -9.63 10.49
CA LEU A 102 12.74 -8.26 10.98
C LEU A 102 11.80 -7.81 12.10
N LEU A 103 11.27 -8.76 12.88
CA LEU A 103 10.42 -8.48 14.04
C LEU A 103 11.22 -7.67 15.07
N GLY A 104 10.69 -6.50 15.43
CA GLY A 104 11.35 -5.53 16.31
C GLY A 104 12.39 -4.64 15.63
N GLU A 105 12.62 -4.80 14.32
CA GLU A 105 13.71 -4.14 13.61
C GLU A 105 13.26 -3.18 12.50
N ALA A 106 12.15 -3.44 11.81
CA ALA A 106 11.73 -2.67 10.63
C ALA A 106 10.25 -2.24 10.68
N ASP A 107 9.96 -1.07 10.12
CA ASP A 107 8.60 -0.56 9.88
C ASP A 107 8.45 -0.17 8.40
N PHE A 108 7.98 -1.12 7.59
CA PHE A 108 7.76 -0.89 6.17
C PHE A 108 6.51 -0.04 5.92
N HIS A 109 6.71 1.18 5.44
CA HIS A 109 5.61 2.07 4.98
C HIS A 109 5.33 1.90 3.49
N VAL A 110 6.31 1.42 2.73
CA VAL A 110 6.10 0.94 1.36
C VAL A 110 6.41 -0.54 1.34
N LEU A 111 5.44 -1.35 0.91
CA LEU A 111 5.58 -2.80 0.76
C LEU A 111 4.99 -3.21 -0.58
N ARG A 112 5.81 -3.76 -1.48
CA ARG A 112 5.42 -4.14 -2.85
C ARG A 112 5.93 -5.53 -3.17
N SER A 113 5.11 -6.31 -3.84
CA SER A 113 5.47 -7.64 -4.32
C SER A 113 5.45 -7.71 -5.86
N ALA A 114 6.37 -8.48 -6.42
CA ALA A 114 6.42 -8.84 -7.83
C ALA A 114 6.89 -10.30 -7.92
N GLY A 115 5.93 -11.24 -7.88
CA GLY A 115 6.23 -12.66 -7.71
C GLY A 115 6.82 -12.94 -6.33
N GLU A 116 7.98 -13.62 -6.28
CA GLU A 116 8.70 -13.88 -5.03
C GLU A 116 9.54 -12.69 -4.54
N VAL A 117 9.73 -11.67 -5.39
CA VAL A 117 10.48 -10.47 -5.00
C VAL A 117 9.58 -9.55 -4.17
N VAL A 118 10.08 -9.11 -3.03
CA VAL A 118 9.41 -8.14 -2.16
C VAL A 118 10.33 -6.94 -1.94
N TYR A 119 9.82 -5.75 -2.19
CA TYR A 119 10.47 -4.48 -1.87
C TYR A 119 9.82 -3.89 -0.63
N GLY A 120 10.65 -3.46 0.32
CA GLY A 120 10.23 -2.84 1.57
C GLY A 120 11.01 -1.56 1.82
N TYR A 121 10.32 -0.44 1.99
CA TYR A 121 10.96 0.79 2.48
C TYR A 121 10.68 0.96 3.97
N ASP A 122 11.71 0.71 4.77
CA ASP A 122 11.68 0.84 6.22
C ASP A 122 11.87 2.32 6.58
N SER A 123 10.79 2.97 6.99
CA SER A 123 10.76 4.40 7.27
C SER A 123 11.46 4.74 8.60
N SER A 124 11.50 3.80 9.54
CA SER A 124 12.08 3.99 10.86
C SER A 124 13.61 4.09 10.81
N ASN A 125 14.23 3.35 9.89
CA ASN A 125 15.67 3.37 9.70
C ASN A 125 16.10 4.07 8.41
N ASP A 126 15.14 4.59 7.64
CA ASP A 126 15.34 5.18 6.31
C ASP A 126 16.21 4.25 5.46
N ARG A 127 15.67 3.09 5.05
CA ARG A 127 16.38 2.12 4.20
C ARG A 127 15.44 1.42 3.23
N LEU A 128 15.91 1.22 1.99
CA LEU A 128 15.22 0.40 1.00
C LEU A 128 15.80 -1.00 1.07
N MET A 129 14.93 -1.99 1.22
CA MET A 129 15.29 -3.39 1.33
C MET A 129 14.61 -4.19 0.22
N VAL A 130 15.29 -5.22 -0.27
CA VAL A 130 14.72 -6.17 -1.23
C VAL A 130 14.92 -7.59 -0.72
N SER A 131 13.91 -8.42 -0.92
CA SER A 131 13.93 -9.85 -0.66
C SER A 131 13.66 -10.58 -1.97
N GLY A 132 14.47 -11.59 -2.27
CA GLY A 132 14.27 -12.47 -3.44
C GLY A 132 13.57 -13.78 -3.11
N ASP A 133 13.14 -13.99 -1.85
CA ASP A 133 12.64 -15.27 -1.34
C ASP A 133 11.32 -15.12 -0.55
N ALA A 134 10.43 -14.27 -1.06
CA ALA A 134 9.12 -13.95 -0.49
C ALA A 134 9.20 -13.36 0.93
N GLY A 135 10.23 -12.55 1.20
CA GLY A 135 10.36 -11.77 2.43
C GLY A 135 11.08 -12.47 3.58
N ARG A 136 11.70 -13.63 3.34
CA ARG A 136 12.38 -14.41 4.40
C ARG A 136 13.76 -13.89 4.70
N THR A 137 14.52 -13.53 3.67
CA THR A 137 15.84 -12.89 3.77
C THR A 137 15.82 -11.56 3.01
N TRP A 138 16.59 -10.59 3.51
CA TRP A 138 16.58 -9.23 3.01
C TRP A 138 17.99 -8.71 2.82
N GLU A 139 18.19 -7.97 1.73
CA GLU A 139 19.37 -7.14 1.50
C GLU A 139 18.96 -5.67 1.46
N GLU A 140 19.77 -4.80 2.06
CA GLU A 140 19.63 -3.35 1.89
C GLU A 140 20.23 -2.95 0.53
N VAL A 141 19.48 -2.15 -0.23
CA VAL A 141 19.92 -1.59 -1.52
C VAL A 141 19.90 -0.07 -1.44
N GLU A 142 20.64 0.57 -2.35
CA GLU A 142 20.68 2.03 -2.41
C GLU A 142 19.29 2.58 -2.74
N ARG A 143 18.83 3.58 -1.98
CA ARG A 143 17.61 4.33 -2.29
C ARG A 143 17.98 5.62 -3.02
N PRO A 144 17.20 6.05 -4.03
CA PRO A 144 17.52 7.27 -4.78
C PRO A 144 17.18 8.56 -4.01
N ALA A 145 16.27 8.45 -3.04
CA ALA A 145 15.80 9.48 -2.12
C ALA A 145 14.99 8.78 -1.00
N PRO A 146 14.64 9.48 0.09
CA PRO A 146 13.54 9.04 0.94
C PRO A 146 12.27 8.84 0.10
N LEU A 147 11.70 7.64 0.19
CA LEU A 147 10.63 7.22 -0.71
C LEU A 147 9.26 7.70 -0.22
N VAL A 148 8.48 8.20 -1.16
CA VAL A 148 7.02 8.37 -1.03
C VAL A 148 6.33 7.08 -1.43
N ASP A 149 6.73 6.49 -2.56
CA ASP A 149 6.17 5.25 -3.05
C ASP A 149 7.11 4.54 -4.04
N LEU A 150 6.84 3.26 -4.29
CA LEU A 150 7.51 2.41 -5.27
C LEU A 150 6.48 1.56 -6.00
N ALA A 151 6.71 1.30 -7.29
CA ALA A 151 5.97 0.32 -8.08
C ALA A 151 6.95 -0.57 -8.84
N ALA A 152 6.63 -1.87 -8.90
CA ALA A 152 7.38 -2.84 -9.68
C ALA A 152 6.68 -3.12 -11.02
N ASP A 153 7.45 -3.38 -12.06
CA ASP A 153 6.94 -3.80 -13.35
C ASP A 153 6.29 -5.20 -13.21
N PRO A 154 5.03 -5.37 -13.65
CA PRO A 154 4.34 -6.65 -13.55
C PRO A 154 4.95 -7.75 -14.42
N GLU A 155 5.79 -7.41 -15.41
CA GLU A 155 6.48 -8.38 -16.29
C GLU A 155 7.95 -8.61 -15.92
N ASP A 156 8.55 -7.74 -15.10
CA ASP A 156 9.96 -7.83 -14.71
C ASP A 156 10.17 -7.33 -13.27
N SER A 157 10.28 -8.27 -12.32
CA SER A 157 10.48 -7.96 -10.90
C SER A 157 11.74 -7.14 -10.58
N GLN A 158 12.73 -7.06 -11.48
CA GLN A 158 13.93 -6.24 -11.31
C GLN A 158 13.78 -4.82 -11.86
N HIS A 159 12.70 -4.55 -12.59
CA HIS A 159 12.38 -3.23 -13.10
C HIS A 159 11.40 -2.54 -12.15
N VAL A 160 11.86 -1.48 -11.50
CA VAL A 160 11.08 -0.74 -10.51
C VAL A 160 11.16 0.77 -10.77
N VAL A 161 10.09 1.47 -10.41
CA VAL A 161 10.02 2.92 -10.41
C VAL A 161 9.72 3.40 -9.00
N ALA A 162 10.47 4.39 -8.55
CA ALA A 162 10.36 4.99 -7.23
C ALA A 162 10.04 6.48 -7.36
N ALA A 163 9.16 6.97 -6.47
CA ALA A 163 8.92 8.38 -6.27
C ALA A 163 9.46 8.78 -4.89
N GLY A 164 10.24 9.86 -4.82
CA GLY A 164 10.89 10.26 -3.57
C GLY A 164 11.02 11.77 -3.42
N VAL A 165 11.12 12.21 -2.17
CA VAL A 165 11.28 13.61 -1.77
C VAL A 165 12.36 13.70 -0.69
N SER A 166 13.27 14.64 -0.86
CA SER A 166 14.29 15.04 0.10
C SER A 166 14.18 16.54 0.37
N ASP A 167 15.03 17.06 1.26
CA ASP A 167 15.14 18.49 1.56
C ASP A 167 15.60 19.34 0.37
N ILE A 168 16.39 18.76 -0.55
CA ILE A 168 16.98 19.47 -1.69
C ILE A 168 16.43 19.06 -3.06
N SER A 169 15.70 17.95 -3.16
CA SER A 169 15.19 17.45 -4.43
C SER A 169 13.98 16.54 -4.27
N GLN A 170 13.14 16.50 -5.30
CA GLN A 170 12.09 15.48 -5.45
C GLN A 170 12.18 14.87 -6.86
N GLY A 171 11.64 13.69 -7.04
CA GLY A 171 11.50 13.16 -8.39
C GLY A 171 11.08 11.71 -8.50
N LEU A 172 11.07 11.28 -9.76
CA LEU A 172 10.83 9.92 -10.19
C LEU A 172 12.15 9.29 -10.61
N TYR A 173 12.37 8.05 -10.20
CA TYR A 173 13.59 7.30 -10.41
C TYR A 173 13.24 5.92 -10.96
N GLU A 174 14.06 5.40 -11.88
CA GLU A 174 13.89 4.08 -12.48
C GLU A 174 15.12 3.23 -12.18
N SER A 175 14.90 1.99 -11.76
CA SER A 175 15.93 0.96 -11.65
C SER A 175 15.56 -0.24 -12.51
N ARG A 176 16.55 -0.84 -13.16
CA ARG A 176 16.42 -2.06 -13.98
C ARG A 176 17.20 -3.24 -13.42
N ASP A 177 17.70 -3.10 -12.19
CA ASP A 177 18.58 -4.06 -11.53
C ASP A 177 18.14 -4.32 -10.08
N GLY A 178 16.84 -4.22 -9.81
CA GLY A 178 16.24 -4.52 -8.52
C GLY A 178 16.54 -3.49 -7.43
N GLY A 179 16.65 -2.22 -7.80
CA GLY A 179 16.93 -1.12 -6.89
C GLY A 179 18.42 -0.94 -6.55
N ARG A 180 19.33 -1.62 -7.25
CA ARG A 180 20.78 -1.50 -6.99
C ARG A 180 21.38 -0.25 -7.60
N SER A 181 20.82 0.26 -8.69
CA SER A 181 21.16 1.56 -9.27
C SER A 181 19.91 2.26 -9.81
N TRP A 182 19.95 3.60 -9.84
CA TRP A 182 18.80 4.43 -10.16
C TRP A 182 19.13 5.53 -11.16
N ASP A 183 18.30 5.65 -12.19
CA ASP A 183 18.27 6.78 -13.10
C ASP A 183 17.14 7.74 -12.73
N ARG A 184 17.45 9.02 -12.57
CA ARG A 184 16.39 10.04 -12.43
C ARG A 184 15.66 10.25 -13.76
N ARG A 185 14.32 10.20 -13.74
CA ARG A 185 13.45 10.34 -14.92
C ARG A 185 12.66 11.63 -14.98
N GLY A 186 12.42 12.27 -13.83
CA GLY A 186 11.68 13.52 -13.80
C GLY A 186 11.51 14.09 -12.40
N GLU A 187 10.68 15.13 -12.31
CA GLU A 187 10.36 15.85 -11.07
C GLU A 187 9.03 15.44 -10.45
N GLN A 188 8.29 14.55 -11.14
CA GLN A 188 7.00 14.05 -10.67
C GLN A 188 7.17 13.23 -9.40
N VAL A 189 6.26 13.43 -8.46
CA VAL A 189 6.21 12.69 -7.19
C VAL A 189 4.74 12.44 -6.83
N GLY A 190 4.47 11.28 -6.26
CA GLY A 190 3.12 10.86 -5.91
C GLY A 190 3.07 9.36 -5.62
N LEU A 191 1.87 8.88 -5.37
CA LEU A 191 1.59 7.44 -5.26
C LEU A 191 1.68 6.79 -6.64
N LEU A 192 2.20 5.57 -6.69
CA LEU A 192 2.48 4.83 -7.91
C LEU A 192 1.66 3.54 -7.95
N ALA A 193 1.15 3.20 -9.13
CA ALA A 193 0.58 1.88 -9.40
C ALA A 193 0.95 1.41 -10.79
N TRP A 194 1.43 0.18 -10.91
CA TRP A 194 1.82 -0.41 -12.20
C TRP A 194 1.14 -1.77 -12.43
N PRO A 195 -0.20 -1.77 -12.59
CA PRO A 195 -0.96 -3.02 -12.62
C PRO A 195 -0.86 -3.81 -13.94
N ALA A 196 -0.35 -3.22 -15.01
CA ALA A 196 -0.21 -3.88 -16.32
C ALA A 196 0.91 -3.24 -17.18
N PRO A 197 1.40 -3.94 -18.21
CA PRO A 197 2.39 -3.39 -19.14
C PRO A 197 1.93 -2.08 -19.77
N GLY A 198 2.81 -1.07 -19.79
CA GLY A 198 2.47 0.27 -20.29
C GLY A 198 1.40 1.01 -19.48
N ARG A 199 1.12 0.57 -18.24
CA ARG A 199 0.11 1.18 -17.36
C ARG A 199 0.72 1.63 -16.04
N LEU A 200 1.73 2.52 -16.09
CA LEU A 200 2.26 3.14 -14.88
C LEU A 200 1.46 4.40 -14.56
N PHE A 201 0.69 4.35 -13.48
CA PHE A 201 -0.09 5.46 -12.96
C PHE A 201 0.68 6.20 -11.87
N LEU A 202 0.50 7.52 -11.83
CA LEU A 202 0.96 8.38 -10.76
C LEU A 202 -0.21 9.26 -10.29
N VAL A 203 -0.40 9.37 -8.99
CA VAL A 203 -1.34 10.32 -8.38
C VAL A 203 -0.58 11.26 -7.46
N ASP A 204 -0.54 12.54 -7.81
CA ASP A 204 0.17 13.55 -7.01
C ASP A 204 -0.60 13.95 -5.73
N GLY A 205 0.04 14.67 -4.81
CA GLY A 205 -0.59 15.10 -3.56
C GLY A 205 -1.78 16.05 -3.73
N GLY A 206 -1.96 16.64 -4.92
CA GLY A 206 -3.14 17.43 -5.28
C GLY A 206 -4.28 16.58 -5.87
N GLY A 207 -4.08 15.28 -6.02
CA GLY A 207 -5.05 14.35 -6.58
C GLY A 207 -5.15 14.40 -8.11
N ASN A 208 -4.16 14.93 -8.82
CA ASN A 208 -4.10 14.79 -10.27
C ASN A 208 -3.62 13.39 -10.62
N VAL A 209 -4.27 12.78 -11.61
CA VAL A 209 -3.96 11.44 -12.09
C VAL A 209 -3.20 11.55 -13.40
N PHE A 210 -2.09 10.82 -13.50
CA PHE A 210 -1.26 10.73 -14.69
C PHE A 210 -1.04 9.28 -15.08
N LEU A 211 -0.85 9.05 -16.38
CA LEU A 211 -0.49 7.74 -16.94
C LEU A 211 0.75 7.87 -17.80
N SER A 212 1.70 6.99 -17.59
CA SER A 212 2.82 6.73 -18.49
C SER A 212 2.64 5.38 -19.19
N THR A 213 2.90 5.38 -20.49
CA THR A 213 2.93 4.17 -21.34
C THR A 213 4.35 3.76 -21.73
N ASP A 214 5.34 4.52 -21.25
CA ASP A 214 6.77 4.40 -21.55
C ASP A 214 7.60 4.37 -20.25
N THR A 215 7.09 3.64 -19.26
CA THR A 215 7.79 3.28 -18.01
C THR A 215 8.30 4.50 -17.24
N GLY A 216 7.48 5.54 -17.14
CA GLY A 216 7.76 6.74 -16.35
C GLY A 216 8.53 7.83 -17.10
N ARG A 217 8.90 7.63 -18.37
CA ARG A 217 9.62 8.65 -19.16
C ARG A 217 8.73 9.85 -19.48
N ARG A 218 7.45 9.62 -19.77
CA ARG A 218 6.47 10.67 -20.01
C ARG A 218 5.15 10.33 -19.34
N PHE A 219 4.58 11.33 -18.68
CA PHE A 219 3.26 11.25 -18.07
C PHE A 219 2.27 12.15 -18.81
N GLY A 220 1.18 11.56 -19.26
CA GLY A 220 0.00 12.29 -19.73
C GLY A 220 -1.00 12.43 -18.59
N ARG A 221 -1.47 13.65 -18.32
CA ARG A 221 -2.56 13.87 -17.34
C ARG A 221 -3.84 13.20 -17.85
N ARG A 222 -4.48 12.42 -16.98
CA ARG A 222 -5.71 11.66 -17.28
C ARG A 222 -6.95 12.25 -16.64
N GLY A 223 -6.84 12.69 -15.39
CA GLY A 223 -7.98 13.17 -14.65
C GLY A 223 -7.59 13.74 -13.30
N THR A 224 -8.57 13.84 -12.42
CA THR A 224 -8.36 14.16 -11.00
C THR A 224 -9.32 13.35 -10.16
N ILE A 225 -8.85 12.92 -8.98
CA ILE A 225 -9.67 12.19 -8.01
C ILE A 225 -10.59 13.13 -7.23
N GLY A 226 -10.33 14.45 -7.23
CA GLY A 226 -11.09 15.46 -6.49
C GLY A 226 -10.92 15.38 -4.97
N GLY A 227 -9.70 15.17 -4.49
CA GLY A 227 -9.33 15.07 -3.08
C GLY A 227 -7.85 14.72 -2.92
N GLN A 228 -7.34 14.69 -1.68
CA GLN A 228 -5.95 14.30 -1.40
C GLN A 228 -5.85 12.78 -1.23
N PRO A 229 -4.98 12.09 -2.00
CA PRO A 229 -4.84 10.65 -1.93
C PRO A 229 -4.04 10.22 -0.70
N ALA A 230 -4.45 9.13 -0.06
CA ALA A 230 -3.73 8.46 1.02
C ALA A 230 -3.12 7.12 0.54
N ALA A 231 -3.84 6.37 -0.29
CA ALA A 231 -3.36 5.11 -0.87
C ALA A 231 -3.89 4.93 -2.30
N LEU A 232 -3.11 4.28 -3.16
CA LEU A 232 -3.46 3.97 -4.54
C LEU A 232 -3.28 2.48 -4.81
N LEU A 233 -4.23 1.89 -5.51
CA LEU A 233 -4.15 0.52 -6.02
C LEU A 233 -4.59 0.49 -7.47
N GLY A 234 -3.83 -0.22 -8.31
CA GLY A 234 -4.27 -0.59 -9.65
C GLY A 234 -4.65 -2.06 -9.72
N GLN A 235 -5.68 -2.38 -10.50
CA GLN A 235 -6.15 -3.74 -10.75
C GLN A 235 -6.33 -3.93 -12.26
N GLY A 236 -5.44 -4.68 -12.90
CA GLY A 236 -5.45 -4.79 -14.36
C GLY A 236 -5.23 -3.44 -15.07
N ALA A 237 -5.61 -3.34 -16.35
CA ALA A 237 -5.12 -2.24 -17.20
C ALA A 237 -5.73 -0.86 -16.92
N ASP A 238 -6.98 -0.80 -16.44
CA ASP A 238 -7.76 0.44 -16.38
C ASP A 238 -8.58 0.61 -15.09
N GLU A 239 -8.58 -0.36 -14.18
CA GLU A 239 -9.27 -0.25 -12.90
C GLU A 239 -8.32 0.25 -11.81
N LEU A 240 -8.76 1.29 -11.09
CA LEU A 240 -7.99 1.91 -10.01
C LEU A 240 -8.88 2.10 -8.78
N PHE A 241 -8.29 1.96 -7.61
CA PHE A 241 -8.86 2.35 -6.33
C PHE A 241 -7.96 3.40 -5.68
N VAL A 242 -8.59 4.40 -5.08
CA VAL A 242 -7.89 5.41 -4.29
C VAL A 242 -8.61 5.58 -2.96
N ALA A 243 -7.85 5.58 -1.87
CA ALA A 243 -8.30 6.06 -0.58
C ALA A 243 -7.93 7.53 -0.46
N LEU A 244 -8.83 8.36 0.04
CA LEU A 244 -8.55 9.76 0.37
C LEU A 244 -8.21 9.90 1.86
N HIS A 245 -7.54 10.99 2.24
CA HIS A 245 -7.25 11.28 3.65
C HIS A 245 -8.52 11.41 4.52
N ASP A 246 -9.66 11.77 3.93
CA ASP A 246 -10.96 11.81 4.62
C ASP A 246 -11.60 10.41 4.79
N GLY A 247 -10.92 9.34 4.37
CA GLY A 247 -11.37 7.96 4.45
C GLY A 247 -12.31 7.51 3.32
N THR A 248 -12.69 8.40 2.39
CA THR A 248 -13.47 8.04 1.21
C THR A 248 -12.66 7.13 0.29
N ILE A 249 -13.25 6.02 -0.15
CA ILE A 249 -12.69 5.17 -1.20
C ILE A 249 -13.39 5.49 -2.52
N LYS A 250 -12.62 5.80 -3.56
CA LYS A 250 -13.11 5.97 -4.93
C LYS A 250 -12.58 4.88 -5.84
N ARG A 251 -13.37 4.56 -6.87
CA ARG A 251 -13.02 3.61 -7.94
C ARG A 251 -13.06 4.31 -9.28
N SER A 252 -12.12 3.97 -10.15
CA SER A 252 -12.14 4.26 -11.59
C SER A 252 -12.12 2.95 -12.36
N THR A 253 -12.76 2.94 -13.53
CA THR A 253 -12.74 1.81 -14.49
C THR A 253 -12.26 2.24 -15.88
N ASP A 254 -11.73 3.46 -16.00
CA ASP A 254 -11.32 4.11 -17.25
C ASP A 254 -9.91 4.72 -17.16
N GLY A 255 -9.04 4.10 -16.36
CA GLY A 255 -7.65 4.52 -16.18
C GLY A 255 -7.52 5.86 -15.46
N GLY A 256 -8.43 6.15 -14.52
CA GLY A 256 -8.39 7.33 -13.68
C GLY A 256 -8.92 8.62 -14.34
N SER A 257 -9.64 8.48 -15.46
CA SER A 257 -10.25 9.62 -16.17
C SER A 257 -11.50 10.11 -15.42
N THR A 258 -12.31 9.17 -14.92
CA THR A 258 -13.47 9.44 -14.06
C THR A 258 -13.46 8.57 -12.81
N TRP A 259 -14.15 9.04 -11.77
CA TRP A 259 -14.15 8.41 -10.44
C TRP A 259 -15.56 8.38 -9.86
N THR A 260 -15.92 7.25 -9.26
CA THR A 260 -17.14 7.08 -8.47
C THR A 260 -16.78 6.77 -7.02
N ILE A 261 -17.55 7.33 -6.08
CA ILE A 261 -17.43 6.95 -4.66
C ILE A 261 -17.85 5.48 -4.54
N ARG A 262 -16.97 4.67 -3.97
CA ARG A 262 -17.23 3.27 -3.62
C ARG A 262 -17.74 3.16 -2.19
N SER A 263 -17.07 3.82 -1.26
CA SER A 263 -17.46 3.86 0.15
C SER A 263 -17.00 5.18 0.81
N THR A 264 -17.68 5.54 1.89
CA THR A 264 -17.30 6.63 2.81
C THR A 264 -17.11 6.03 4.20
N PRO A 265 -16.43 6.74 5.12
CA PRO A 265 -16.39 6.35 6.53
C PRO A 265 -17.77 6.15 7.15
#